data_AF-A0A3D5SU21-F1
#
_entry.id   AF-A0A3D5SU21-F1
#
_cell.length_a   1.000
_cell.length_b   1.000
_cell.length_c   1.000
_cell.angle_alpha   90.00
_cell.angle_beta   90.00
_cell.angle_gamma   90.00
#
_symmetry.space_group_name_H-M   'P 1'
#
loop_
_entity.id
_entity.type
_entity.pdbx_description
1 polymer ?
#
loop_
_entity_poly.entity_id
_entity_poly.type
_entity_poly.pdbx_seq_one_letter_code
_entity_poly.pdbx_strand_id
1 'polypeptide(L)'
;FPRQRMLWACADEIPPALAELVRDLNAGLAAAGFRVEERPFSAHVTLVRDCRCEAAPVLPAALAWQVSAFVLAASRLGAEGARYTVASRWKLAGGSPVTGR
;
A
#
# COMPACT_ATOMS: atom_id res chain seq x y z
N PHE A 1 11.41 -0.58 18.78
CA PHE A 1 10.27 -1.42 18.36
C PHE A 1 9.11 -1.56 19.37
N PRO A 2 8.70 -0.58 20.21
CA PRO A 2 7.46 -0.75 20.96
C PRO A 2 6.34 0.06 20.31
N ARG A 3 5.28 -0.63 19.84
CA ARG A 3 3.84 -0.26 19.86
C ARG A 3 3.06 -0.77 18.65
N GLN A 4 3.71 -1.03 17.52
CA GLN A 4 3.04 -1.64 16.37
C GLN A 4 3.55 -3.06 16.20
N ARG A 5 2.75 -4.02 16.68
CA ARG A 5 2.96 -5.47 16.52
C ARG A 5 2.71 -5.86 15.05
N MET A 6 3.41 -5.24 14.12
CA MET A 6 3.23 -5.45 12.69
C MET A 6 4.58 -5.65 12.04
N LEU A 7 4.64 -6.65 11.16
CA LEU A 7 5.75 -6.83 10.23
C LEU A 7 5.28 -6.31 8.86
N TRP A 8 6.10 -5.49 8.22
CA TRP A 8 5.83 -4.98 6.88
C TRP A 8 7.10 -5.01 6.02
N ALA A 9 6.92 -5.13 4.71
CA ALA A 9 7.93 -4.80 3.72
C ALA A 9 7.71 -3.35 3.29
N CYS A 10 8.78 -2.56 3.16
CA CYS A 10 8.70 -1.25 2.54
C CYS A 10 9.47 -1.22 1.22
N ALA A 11 9.14 -0.26 0.36
CA ALA A 11 10.02 0.10 -0.73
C ALA A 11 11.28 0.81 -0.16
N ASP A 12 12.44 0.54 -0.74
CA ASP A 12 13.70 1.20 -0.34
C ASP A 12 13.66 2.70 -0.67
N GLU A 13 13.06 3.04 -1.82
CA GLU A 13 12.82 4.40 -2.26
C GLU A 13 11.38 4.53 -2.77
N ILE A 14 10.74 5.68 -2.52
CA ILE A 14 9.40 5.97 -3.03
C ILE A 14 9.54 6.57 -4.43
N PRO A 15 8.99 5.94 -5.49
CA PRO A 15 9.03 6.51 -6.83
C PRO A 15 8.33 7.88 -6.85
N PRO A 16 8.89 8.91 -7.52
CA PRO A 16 8.27 10.24 -7.58
C PRO A 16 6.81 10.21 -8.06
N ALA A 17 6.50 9.39 -9.06
CA ALA A 17 5.14 9.21 -9.57
C ALA A 17 4.16 8.66 -8.51
N LEU A 18 4.64 7.81 -7.58
CA LEU A 18 3.81 7.33 -6.46
C LEU A 18 3.57 8.44 -5.44
N ALA A 19 4.59 9.26 -5.15
CA ALA A 19 4.45 10.40 -4.25
C ALA A 19 3.45 11.45 -4.81
N GLU A 20 3.51 11.71 -6.13
CA GLU A 20 2.55 12.58 -6.82
C GLU A 20 1.14 12.03 -6.76
N LEU A 21 0.95 10.74 -7.05
CA LEU A 21 -0.37 10.09 -6.96
C LEU A 21 -0.95 10.22 -5.54
N VAL A 22 -0.15 9.99 -4.49
CA VAL A 22 -0.60 10.12 -3.09
C VAL A 22 -0.99 11.56 -2.76
N ARG A 23 -0.18 12.53 -3.19
CA ARG A 23 -0.47 13.97 -3.00
C ARG A 23 -1.80 14.35 -3.65
N ASP A 24 -2.00 13.95 -4.89
CA ASP A 24 -3.18 14.32 -5.67
C ASP A 24 -4.45 13.66 -5.13
N LEU A 25 -4.36 12.40 -4.69
CA LEU A 25 -5.45 11.70 -4.00
C LEU A 25 -5.82 12.39 -2.68
N ASN A 26 -4.83 12.75 -1.86
CA ASN A 26 -5.08 13.45 -0.60
C ASN A 26 -5.70 14.84 -0.83
N ALA A 27 -5.22 15.60 -1.81
CA ALA A 27 -5.80 16.89 -2.16
C ALA A 27 -7.26 16.76 -2.60
N GLY A 28 -7.58 15.78 -3.45
CA GLY A 28 -8.94 15.51 -3.89
C GLY A 28 -9.87 15.08 -2.75
N LEU A 29 -9.38 14.20 -1.85
CA LEU A 29 -10.14 13.77 -0.67
C LEU A 29 -10.42 14.93 0.29
N ALA A 30 -9.43 15.78 0.56
CA ALA A 30 -9.57 16.95 1.42
C ALA A 30 -10.57 17.96 0.82
N ALA A 31 -10.49 18.23 -0.48
CA ALA A 31 -11.43 19.12 -1.18
C ALA A 31 -12.88 18.59 -1.15
N ALA A 32 -13.05 17.26 -1.12
CA ALA A 32 -14.35 16.61 -0.95
C ALA A 32 -14.82 16.51 0.52
N GLY A 33 -14.07 17.07 1.48
CA GLY A 33 -14.44 17.12 2.90
C GLY A 33 -14.04 15.89 3.72
N PHE A 34 -13.23 14.99 3.18
CA PHE A 34 -12.73 13.83 3.93
C PHE A 34 -11.51 14.18 4.78
N ARG A 35 -11.40 13.56 5.96
CA ARG A 35 -10.17 13.63 6.76
C ARG A 35 -9.08 12.80 6.08
N VAL A 36 -7.94 13.44 5.80
CA VAL A 36 -6.76 12.80 5.21
C VAL A 36 -5.73 12.44 6.28
N GLU A 37 -4.87 11.47 5.97
CA GLU A 37 -3.74 11.09 6.82
C GLU A 37 -2.68 12.21 6.82
N GLU A 38 -2.23 12.61 8.01
CA GLU A 38 -1.26 13.70 8.20
C GLU A 38 0.18 13.17 8.30
N ARG A 39 0.35 11.88 8.62
CA ARG A 39 1.68 11.26 8.71
C ARG A 39 2.34 11.16 7.33
N PRO A 40 3.67 11.27 7.26
CA PRO A 40 4.41 11.02 6.02
C PRO A 40 4.02 9.67 5.42
N PHE A 41 3.73 9.67 4.12
CA PHE A 41 3.41 8.45 3.40
C PHE A 41 4.61 7.51 3.40
N SER A 42 4.39 6.26 3.80
CA SER A 42 5.38 5.19 3.71
C SER A 42 4.82 4.11 2.79
N ALA A 43 5.47 3.86 1.64
CA ALA A 43 5.09 2.80 0.72
C ALA A 43 5.43 1.44 1.33
N HIS A 44 4.43 0.75 1.89
CA HIS A 44 4.63 -0.51 2.59
C HIS A 44 3.50 -1.51 2.34
N VAL A 45 3.82 -2.78 2.53
CA VAL A 45 2.88 -3.90 2.54
C VAL A 45 2.97 -4.57 3.90
N THR A 46 1.87 -4.53 4.66
CA THR A 46 1.78 -5.29 5.91
C THR A 46 1.79 -6.80 5.60
N LEU A 47 2.75 -7.52 6.15
CA LEU A 47 2.90 -8.97 5.98
C LEU A 47 2.24 -9.73 7.14
N VAL A 48 2.45 -9.25 8.37
CA VAL A 48 1.91 -9.89 9.59
C VAL A 48 1.35 -8.81 10.50
N ARG A 49 0.16 -9.05 11.04
CA ARG A 49 -0.42 -8.28 12.14
C ARG A 49 -0.30 -9.11 13.43
N ASP A 50 -0.28 -8.41 14.55
CA ASP A 50 -0.07 -9.00 15.88
C ASP A 50 1.25 -9.78 16.05
N CYS A 51 2.30 -9.44 15.29
CA CYS A 51 3.57 -10.17 15.30
C CYS A 51 4.13 -10.25 16.73
N ARG A 52 4.50 -11.48 17.13
CA ARG A 52 5.23 -11.79 18.37
C ARG A 52 6.69 -12.16 18.09
N CYS A 53 7.17 -11.81 16.91
CA CYS A 53 8.53 -12.05 16.47
C CYS A 53 9.52 -11.19 17.27
N GLU A 54 10.58 -11.79 17.80
CA GLU A 54 11.65 -11.08 18.52
C GLU A 54 12.54 -10.27 17.57
N ALA A 55 12.67 -10.71 16.32
CA ALA A 55 13.37 -10.02 15.24
C ALA A 55 12.59 -10.13 13.92
N ALA A 56 12.73 -9.12 13.06
CA ALA A 56 12.19 -9.16 11.71
C ALA A 56 13.06 -10.08 10.83
N PRO A 57 12.45 -10.98 10.03
CA PRO A 57 13.21 -11.78 9.08
C PRO A 57 13.80 -10.88 8.00
N VAL A 58 15.01 -11.23 7.53
CA VAL A 58 15.65 -10.55 6.39
C VAL A 58 15.04 -11.09 5.10
N LEU A 59 14.62 -10.19 4.20
CA LEU A 59 14.23 -10.58 2.86
C LEU A 59 15.49 -10.99 2.08
N PRO A 60 15.53 -12.20 1.47
CA PRO A 60 16.73 -12.70 0.81
C PRO A 60 17.09 -11.90 -0.46
N ALA A 61 16.12 -11.22 -1.07
CA ALA A 61 16.32 -10.31 -2.19
C ALA A 61 15.19 -9.27 -2.25
N ALA A 62 15.48 -8.12 -2.86
CA ALA A 62 14.46 -7.11 -3.18
C ALA A 62 13.49 -7.65 -4.25
N LEU A 63 12.19 -7.37 -4.07
CA LEU A 63 11.16 -7.75 -5.02
C LEU A 63 10.94 -6.62 -6.04
N ALA A 64 11.32 -6.85 -7.29
CA ALA A 64 10.97 -5.96 -8.40
C ALA A 64 9.46 -6.12 -8.72
N TRP A 65 8.65 -5.15 -8.33
CA TRP A 65 7.20 -5.17 -8.56
C TRP A 65 6.76 -4.03 -9.48
N GLN A 66 6.35 -4.39 -10.70
CA GLN A 66 5.73 -3.44 -11.62
C GLN A 66 4.27 -3.16 -11.24
N VAL A 67 3.95 -1.89 -10.98
CA VAL A 67 2.59 -1.44 -10.69
C VAL A 67 1.93 -0.91 -11.96
N SER A 68 0.84 -1.54 -12.39
CA SER A 68 0.13 -1.16 -13.62
C SER A 68 -1.23 -0.48 -13.39
N ALA A 69 -1.69 -0.43 -12.14
CA ALA A 69 -2.99 0.10 -11.76
C ALA A 69 -3.07 0.36 -10.25
N PHE A 70 -3.99 1.22 -9.85
CA PHE A 70 -4.45 1.35 -8.46
C PHE A 70 -5.97 1.17 -8.37
N VAL A 71 -6.47 0.93 -7.17
CA VAL A 71 -7.88 0.64 -6.92
C VAL A 71 -8.41 1.44 -5.74
N LEU A 72 -9.71 1.75 -5.79
CA LEU A 72 -10.47 2.12 -4.61
C LEU A 72 -11.01 0.82 -4.02
N ALA A 73 -10.54 0.47 -2.82
CA ALA A 73 -10.97 -0.73 -2.12
C ALA A 73 -11.95 -0.38 -1.00
N ALA A 74 -13.08 -1.08 -0.94
CA ALA A 74 -13.99 -1.05 0.19
C ALA A 74 -13.68 -2.21 1.13
N SER A 75 -13.42 -1.90 2.40
CA SER A 75 -13.20 -2.88 3.47
C SER A 75 -14.50 -3.16 4.22
N ARG A 76 -14.84 -4.43 4.41
CA ARG A 76 -15.92 -4.85 5.31
C ARG A 76 -15.35 -5.78 6.36
N LEU A 77 -15.51 -5.42 7.63
CA LEU A 77 -15.06 -6.25 8.75
C LEU A 77 -16.09 -7.37 8.99
N GLY A 78 -15.62 -8.61 9.05
CA GLY A 78 -16.41 -9.77 9.46
C GLY A 78 -15.70 -10.58 10.54
N ALA A 79 -16.30 -11.71 10.92
CA ALA A 79 -15.77 -12.60 11.96
C ALA A 79 -14.34 -13.11 11.64
N GLU A 80 -14.07 -13.38 10.36
CA GLU A 80 -12.75 -13.86 9.87
C GLU A 80 -11.76 -12.73 9.55
N GLY A 81 -12.10 -11.48 9.89
CA GLY A 81 -11.29 -10.30 9.58
C GLY A 81 -11.83 -9.46 8.41
N ALA A 82 -10.98 -8.57 7.89
CA ALA A 82 -11.36 -7.62 6.85
C ALA A 82 -11.41 -8.27 5.47
N ARG A 83 -12.56 -8.15 4.78
CA ARG A 83 -12.71 -8.51 3.38
C ARG A 83 -12.67 -7.24 2.52
N TYR A 84 -11.77 -7.21 1.55
CA TYR A 84 -11.68 -6.12 0.59
C TYR A 84 -12.44 -6.44 -0.70
N THR A 85 -13.12 -5.43 -1.23
CA THR A 85 -13.77 -5.47 -2.55
C THR A 85 -13.27 -4.28 -3.37
N VAL A 86 -13.03 -4.48 -4.66
CA VAL A 86 -12.62 -3.40 -5.57
C VAL A 86 -13.89 -2.66 -6.01
N ALA A 87 -14.01 -1.40 -5.59
CA ALA A 87 -15.11 -0.53 -6.03
C ALA A 87 -14.82 0.08 -7.41
N SER A 88 -13.57 0.47 -7.64
CA SER A 88 -13.11 1.05 -8.90
C SER A 88 -11.63 0.73 -9.14
N ARG A 89 -11.20 0.73 -10.40
CA ARG A 89 -9.81 0.48 -10.83
C ARG A 89 -9.40 1.47 -11.91
N TRP A 90 -8.20 2.02 -11.78
CA TRP A 90 -7.59 2.92 -12.77
C TRP A 90 -6.25 2.36 -13.22
N LYS A 91 -6.05 2.25 -14.54
CA LYS A 91 -4.77 1.84 -15.12
C LYS A 91 -3.79 3.02 -15.08
N LEU A 92 -2.53 2.73 -14.77
CA LEU A 92 -1.45 3.71 -14.86
C LEU A 92 -0.86 3.67 -16.26
N ALA A 93 -0.68 4.84 -16.89
CA ALA A 93 0.01 4.94 -18.16
C ALA A 93 1.50 4.58 -17.95
N GLY A 94 2.05 3.65 -18.75
CA GLY A 94 3.44 3.21 -18.64
C GLY A 94 3.66 1.77 -18.18
N GLY A 95 2.60 1.00 -17.91
CA GLY A 95 2.74 -0.44 -17.70
C GLY A 95 3.02 -1.16 -19.02
N SER A 96 4.29 -1.43 -19.37
CA SER A 96 4.58 -2.50 -20.33
C SER A 96 3.89 -3.78 -19.87
N PRO A 97 3.24 -4.55 -20.76
CA PRO A 97 2.67 -5.82 -20.38
C PRO A 97 3.78 -6.73 -19.84
N VAL A 98 3.64 -7.19 -18.60
CA VAL A 98 4.51 -8.27 -18.11
C VAL A 98 4.19 -9.49 -18.95
N THR A 99 5.08 -9.83 -19.88
CA THR A 99 5.01 -11.11 -20.58
C THR A 99 5.80 -12.08 -19.70
N GLY A 100 5.14 -12.56 -18.64
CA GLY A 100 5.66 -13.60 -17.76
C GLY A 100 5.29 -14.96 -18.34
N ARG A 101 6.32 -15.76 -18.59
CA ARG A 101 6.29 -17.09 -19.21
C ARG A 101 5.59 -18.13 -18.33
#